data_AF-A0A975SCW9-F1
#
_entry.id   AF-A0A975SCW9-F1
#
_cell.length_a   1.000
_cell.length_b   1.000
_cell.length_c   1.000
_cell.angle_alpha   90.00
_cell.angle_beta   90.00
_cell.angle_gamma   90.00
#
_symmetry.space_group_name_H-M   'P 1'
#
loop_
_entity.id
_entity.type
_entity.pdbx_description
1 polymer ?
#
loop_
_entity_poly.entity_id
_entity_poly.type
_entity_poly.pdbx_seq_one_letter_code
_entity_poly.pdbx_strand_id
1 'polypeptide(L)'
;MNKKAYLSALSDALSSLSPADRQESLDFYAEMIDERVADNMTEEEAVAELDEPAVAAETIINELPVVPRTVARGKRNYSKLFWILVILGSPLWLSILLALCMSVFTAVVIIWTCSFGFVIATGAFLFAPFIGIGSAVQAYIQGEQLFALWQLGSSLFVFGLGLCMLSTIRAVLIYPARWSKALFSWLRSLFKKEVSHGAK
;
A
#
# COMPACT_ATOMS: atom_id res chain seq x y z
N MET A 1 -14.76 -13.39 -63.40
CA MET A 1 -14.49 -14.29 -62.26
C MET A 1 -15.60 -14.08 -61.25
N ASN A 2 -15.99 -15.08 -60.45
CA ASN A 2 -17.02 -14.89 -59.40
C ASN A 2 -16.38 -14.29 -58.12
N LYS A 3 -17.14 -13.55 -57.31
CA LYS A 3 -16.69 -12.87 -56.06
C LYS A 3 -15.82 -13.77 -55.18
N LYS A 4 -16.23 -15.02 -54.97
CA LYS A 4 -15.48 -15.97 -54.12
C LYS A 4 -14.10 -16.32 -54.68
N ALA A 5 -13.98 -16.41 -56.01
CA ALA A 5 -12.70 -16.71 -56.67
C ALA A 5 -11.74 -15.51 -56.60
N TYR A 6 -12.27 -14.28 -56.69
CA TYR A 6 -11.49 -13.06 -56.56
C TYR A 6 -10.92 -12.87 -55.15
N LEU A 7 -11.76 -13.02 -54.11
CA LEU A 7 -11.31 -12.89 -52.71
C LEU A 7 -10.32 -13.98 -52.31
N SER A 8 -10.46 -15.21 -52.84
CA SER A 8 -9.47 -16.28 -52.62
C SER A 8 -8.12 -15.93 -53.23
N ALA A 9 -8.10 -15.45 -54.48
CA ALA A 9 -6.87 -15.03 -55.15
C ALA A 9 -6.20 -13.83 -54.46
N LEU A 10 -7.00 -12.87 -53.97
CA LEU A 10 -6.52 -11.72 -53.21
C LEU A 10 -5.94 -12.14 -51.85
N SER A 11 -6.56 -13.10 -51.16
CA SER A 11 -6.05 -13.66 -49.90
C SER A 11 -4.69 -14.35 -50.08
N ASP A 12 -4.53 -15.10 -51.18
CA ASP A 12 -3.27 -15.79 -51.50
C ASP A 12 -2.16 -14.78 -51.85
N ALA A 13 -2.50 -13.72 -52.59
CA ALA A 13 -1.58 -12.64 -52.94
C ALA A 13 -1.18 -11.78 -51.71
N LEU A 14 -2.08 -11.60 -50.74
CA LEU A 14 -1.85 -10.88 -49.46
C LEU A 14 -1.28 -11.80 -48.35
N SER A 15 -0.76 -12.97 -48.70
CA SER A 15 -0.18 -13.93 -47.74
C SER A 15 1.05 -13.40 -46.99
N SER A 16 1.72 -12.37 -47.52
CA SER A 16 2.86 -11.68 -46.91
C SER A 16 2.47 -10.72 -45.76
N LEU A 17 1.20 -10.32 -45.68
CA LEU A 17 0.68 -9.39 -44.65
C LEU A 17 0.23 -10.14 -43.40
N SER A 18 0.10 -9.41 -42.28
CA SER A 18 -0.41 -9.97 -41.03
C SER A 18 -1.89 -10.39 -41.18
N PRO A 19 -2.36 -11.38 -40.41
CA PRO A 19 -3.72 -11.89 -40.55
C PRO A 19 -4.80 -10.82 -40.28
N ALA A 20 -4.47 -9.75 -39.53
CA ALA A 20 -5.40 -8.66 -39.24
C ALA A 20 -5.60 -7.74 -40.46
N ASP A 21 -4.53 -7.22 -41.07
CA ASP A 21 -4.67 -6.31 -42.23
C ASP A 21 -5.12 -7.07 -43.49
N ARG A 22 -4.81 -8.36 -43.58
CA ARG A 22 -5.32 -9.22 -44.65
C ARG A 22 -6.85 -9.30 -44.60
N GLN A 23 -7.42 -9.49 -43.42
CA GLN A 23 -8.87 -9.56 -43.26
C GLN A 23 -9.52 -8.20 -43.56
N GLU A 24 -8.94 -7.11 -43.05
CA GLU A 24 -9.42 -5.74 -43.33
C GLU A 24 -9.42 -5.42 -44.83
N SER A 25 -8.37 -5.82 -45.54
CA SER A 25 -8.30 -5.66 -47.00
C SER A 25 -9.35 -6.51 -47.72
N LEU A 26 -9.54 -7.78 -47.31
CA LEU A 26 -10.54 -8.65 -47.90
C LEU A 26 -11.97 -8.14 -47.67
N ASP A 27 -12.24 -7.60 -46.48
CA ASP A 27 -13.55 -7.03 -46.12
C ASP A 27 -13.83 -5.77 -46.95
N PHE A 28 -12.85 -4.89 -47.14
CA PHE A 28 -12.98 -3.70 -47.98
C PHE A 28 -13.32 -4.04 -49.44
N TYR A 29 -12.60 -4.99 -50.05
CA TYR A 29 -12.91 -5.42 -51.42
C TYR A 29 -14.22 -6.21 -51.52
N ALA A 30 -14.61 -6.94 -50.47
CA ALA A 30 -15.91 -7.61 -50.42
C ALA A 30 -17.06 -6.59 -50.41
N GLU A 31 -16.95 -5.52 -49.62
CA GLU A 31 -17.94 -4.44 -49.56
C GLU A 31 -18.02 -3.68 -50.89
N MET A 32 -16.88 -3.41 -51.53
CA MET A 32 -16.83 -2.77 -52.85
C MET A 32 -17.53 -3.58 -53.96
N ILE A 33 -17.43 -4.91 -53.89
CA ILE A 33 -18.10 -5.82 -54.83
C ILE A 33 -19.60 -5.88 -54.51
N ASP A 34 -19.96 -5.92 -53.23
CA ASP A 34 -21.37 -5.95 -52.79
C ASP A 34 -22.13 -4.67 -53.15
N GLU A 35 -21.48 -3.51 -53.07
CA GLU A 35 -22.06 -2.22 -53.48
C GLU A 35 -22.37 -2.21 -54.99
N ARG A 36 -21.44 -2.69 -55.83
CA ARG A 36 -21.65 -2.78 -57.29
C ARG A 36 -22.73 -3.79 -57.69
N VAL A 37 -22.81 -4.92 -56.99
CA VAL A 37 -23.86 -5.92 -57.21
C VAL A 37 -25.23 -5.36 -56.79
N ALA A 38 -25.29 -4.52 -55.75
CA ALA A 38 -26.51 -3.85 -55.33
C ALA A 38 -27.02 -2.82 -56.37
N ASP A 39 -26.12 -2.23 -57.16
CA ASP A 39 -26.43 -1.25 -58.22
C ASP A 39 -26.92 -1.87 -59.55
N ASN A 40 -27.35 -3.14 -59.54
CA ASN A 40 -27.82 -3.95 -60.68
C ASN A 40 -26.73 -4.46 -61.65
N MET A 41 -25.47 -4.56 -61.22
CA MET A 41 -24.41 -5.24 -61.99
C MET A 41 -24.32 -6.72 -61.61
N THR A 42 -24.01 -7.58 -62.58
CA THR A 42 -23.75 -9.00 -62.29
C THR A 42 -22.41 -9.16 -61.56
N GLU A 43 -22.27 -10.21 -60.73
CA GLU A 43 -21.04 -10.46 -59.98
C GLU A 43 -19.80 -10.56 -60.89
N GLU A 44 -19.98 -11.03 -62.13
CA GLU A 44 -18.91 -11.10 -63.11
C GLU A 44 -18.49 -9.73 -63.68
N GLU A 45 -19.42 -8.79 -63.83
CA GLU A 45 -19.15 -7.42 -64.31
C GLU A 45 -18.52 -6.56 -63.23
N ALA A 46 -18.99 -6.69 -61.98
CA ALA A 46 -18.42 -5.98 -60.83
C ALA A 46 -16.95 -6.36 -60.57
N VAL A 47 -16.58 -7.62 -60.84
CA VAL A 47 -15.19 -8.10 -60.73
C VAL A 47 -14.35 -7.75 -61.96
N ALA A 48 -14.96 -7.55 -63.14
CA ALA A 48 -14.25 -7.15 -64.36
C ALA A 48 -13.84 -5.67 -64.37
N GLU A 49 -14.54 -4.83 -63.60
CA GLU A 49 -14.18 -3.42 -63.40
C GLU A 49 -13.06 -3.24 -62.35
N LEU A 50 -12.80 -4.26 -61.54
CA LEU A 50 -11.70 -4.27 -60.59
C LEU A 50 -10.39 -4.69 -61.27
N ASP A 51 -9.28 -4.12 -60.79
CA ASP A 51 -7.94 -4.52 -61.20
C ASP A 51 -7.68 -5.99 -60.90
N GLU A 52 -6.73 -6.60 -61.62
CA GLU A 52 -6.35 -7.98 -61.38
C GLU A 52 -5.93 -8.17 -59.90
N PRO A 53 -6.31 -9.27 -59.24
CA PRO A 53 -6.11 -9.46 -57.80
C PRO A 53 -4.63 -9.40 -57.39
N ALA A 54 -3.71 -9.68 -58.31
CA ALA A 54 -2.27 -9.52 -58.11
C ALA A 54 -1.82 -8.04 -58.08
N VAL A 55 -2.40 -7.20 -58.94
CA VAL A 55 -2.12 -5.76 -59.03
C VAL A 55 -2.74 -5.00 -57.85
N ALA A 56 -3.95 -5.40 -57.45
CA ALA A 56 -4.59 -4.90 -56.24
C ALA A 56 -3.77 -5.23 -54.98
N ALA A 57 -3.24 -6.45 -54.87
CA ALA A 57 -2.39 -6.84 -53.76
C ALA A 57 -1.06 -6.08 -53.72
N GLU A 58 -0.43 -5.87 -54.87
CA GLU A 58 0.81 -5.08 -54.97
C GLU A 58 0.59 -3.62 -54.56
N THR A 59 -0.55 -3.04 -54.96
CA THR A 59 -0.92 -1.67 -54.58
C THR A 59 -1.13 -1.55 -53.07
N ILE A 60 -1.87 -2.49 -52.46
CA ILE A 60 -2.09 -2.53 -51.00
C ILE A 60 -0.76 -2.68 -50.25
N ILE A 61 0.13 -3.56 -50.73
CA ILE A 61 1.44 -3.79 -50.12
C ILE A 61 2.33 -2.53 -50.23
N ASN A 62 2.25 -1.80 -51.34
CA ASN A 62 3.06 -0.60 -51.60
C ASN A 62 2.51 0.67 -50.91
N GLU A 63 1.19 0.78 -50.73
CA GLU A 63 0.56 1.91 -50.04
C GLU A 63 0.64 1.81 -48.51
N LEU A 64 0.81 0.58 -47.98
CA LEU A 64 0.98 0.40 -46.55
C LEU A 64 2.37 0.91 -46.12
N PRO A 65 2.45 1.93 -45.23
CA PRO A 65 3.74 2.40 -44.74
C PRO A 65 4.46 1.25 -44.04
N VAL A 66 5.75 1.04 -44.38
CA VAL A 66 6.65 0.09 -43.72
C VAL A 66 6.89 0.56 -42.28
N VAL A 67 5.90 0.37 -41.42
CA VAL A 67 6.05 0.54 -39.98
C VAL A 67 6.74 -0.72 -39.49
N PRO A 68 7.95 -0.66 -38.93
CA PRO A 68 8.59 -1.83 -38.34
C PRO A 68 7.72 -2.34 -37.20
N ARG A 69 6.99 -3.43 -37.45
CA ARG A 69 6.10 -4.11 -36.50
C ARG A 69 6.87 -4.95 -35.49
N THR A 70 7.96 -4.42 -34.94
CA THR A 70 8.66 -5.03 -33.80
C THR A 70 8.05 -4.63 -32.45
N VAL A 71 7.04 -3.76 -32.45
CA VAL A 71 6.17 -3.61 -31.28
C VAL A 71 5.11 -4.71 -31.31
N ALA A 72 5.57 -5.96 -31.33
CA ALA A 72 4.82 -7.05 -30.76
C ALA A 72 4.42 -6.56 -29.36
N ARG A 73 3.15 -6.18 -29.21
CA ARG A 73 2.49 -6.03 -27.91
C ARG A 73 2.61 -7.39 -27.24
N GLY A 74 3.75 -7.63 -26.60
CA GLY A 74 3.89 -8.69 -25.65
C GLY A 74 2.80 -8.45 -24.63
N LYS A 75 1.78 -9.31 -24.60
CA LYS A 75 1.03 -9.59 -23.38
C LYS A 75 2.07 -10.10 -22.38
N ARG A 76 2.81 -9.17 -21.81
CA ARG A 76 3.85 -9.44 -20.84
C ARG A 76 3.10 -10.03 -19.66
N ASN A 77 3.41 -11.28 -19.35
CA ASN A 77 2.79 -12.10 -18.32
C ASN A 77 3.08 -11.54 -16.92
N TYR A 78 2.71 -10.28 -16.67
CA TYR A 78 2.86 -9.62 -15.38
C TYR A 78 2.10 -10.37 -14.30
N SER A 79 1.03 -11.11 -14.62
CA SER A 79 0.26 -11.88 -13.63
C SER A 79 1.09 -12.97 -12.92
N LYS A 80 1.92 -13.74 -13.64
CA LYS A 80 2.74 -14.81 -13.03
C LYS A 80 3.92 -14.23 -12.24
N LEU A 81 4.61 -13.25 -12.83
CA LEU A 81 5.73 -12.59 -12.16
C LEU A 81 5.27 -11.81 -10.93
N PHE A 82 4.10 -11.18 -10.99
CA PHE A 82 3.43 -10.52 -9.87
C PHE A 82 3.08 -11.53 -8.77
N TRP A 83 2.47 -12.67 -9.11
CA TRP A 83 2.16 -13.70 -8.11
C TRP A 83 3.41 -14.30 -7.46
N ILE A 84 4.48 -14.52 -8.21
CA ILE A 84 5.77 -14.97 -7.67
C ILE A 84 6.38 -13.90 -6.77
N LEU A 85 6.34 -12.62 -7.17
CA LEU A 85 6.84 -11.51 -6.37
C LEU A 85 5.99 -11.27 -5.11
N VAL A 86 4.69 -11.55 -5.15
CA VAL A 86 3.78 -11.51 -4.01
C VAL A 86 4.04 -12.67 -3.07
N ILE A 87 4.30 -13.88 -3.58
CA ILE A 87 4.65 -15.05 -2.75
C ILE A 87 6.03 -14.86 -2.10
N LEU A 88 7.01 -14.38 -2.87
CA LEU A 88 8.36 -14.10 -2.36
C LEU A 88 8.39 -12.84 -1.49
N GLY A 89 7.47 -11.91 -1.72
CA GLY A 89 7.23 -10.72 -0.92
C GLY A 89 6.35 -10.99 0.31
N SER A 90 5.60 -12.08 0.37
CA SER A 90 4.72 -12.44 1.50
C SER A 90 5.47 -12.49 2.85
N PRO A 91 6.69 -13.08 2.94
CA PRO A 91 7.52 -12.97 4.13
C PRO A 91 7.92 -11.52 4.47
N LEU A 92 8.11 -10.67 3.45
CA LEU A 92 8.46 -9.25 3.63
C LEU A 92 7.27 -8.44 4.15
N TRP A 93 6.07 -8.60 3.57
CA TRP A 93 4.86 -7.93 4.05
C TRP A 93 4.51 -8.35 5.48
N LEU A 94 4.65 -9.65 5.78
CA LEU A 94 4.40 -10.19 7.12
C LEU A 94 5.41 -9.67 8.14
N SER A 95 6.70 -9.60 7.79
CA SER A 95 7.73 -9.05 8.67
C SER A 95 7.57 -7.53 8.88
N ILE A 96 7.17 -6.77 7.87
CA ILE A 96 6.86 -5.33 8.00
C ILE A 96 5.64 -5.11 8.91
N LEU A 97 4.56 -5.87 8.71
CA LEU A 97 3.37 -5.79 9.56
C LEU A 97 3.71 -6.15 11.01
N LEU A 98 4.49 -7.22 11.21
CA LEU A 98 4.93 -7.65 12.52
C LEU A 98 5.81 -6.59 13.19
N ALA A 99 6.76 -6.00 12.46
CA ALA A 99 7.61 -4.93 12.95
C ALA A 99 6.79 -3.69 13.36
N LEU A 100 5.79 -3.32 12.56
CA LEU A 100 4.86 -2.23 12.90
C LEU A 100 4.08 -2.55 14.18
N CYS A 101 3.50 -3.74 14.30
CA CYS A 101 2.80 -4.17 15.50
C CYS A 101 3.69 -4.14 16.75
N MET A 102 4.93 -4.64 16.63
CA MET A 102 5.90 -4.61 17.71
C MET A 102 6.29 -3.19 18.10
N SER A 103 6.49 -2.29 17.13
CA SER A 103 6.83 -0.89 17.41
C SER A 103 5.71 -0.17 18.21
N VAL A 104 4.45 -0.39 17.85
CA VAL A 104 3.29 0.17 18.56
C VAL A 104 3.20 -0.43 19.96
N PHE A 105 3.42 -1.74 20.09
CA PHE A 105 3.42 -2.41 21.39
C PHE A 105 4.51 -1.84 22.31
N THR A 106 5.74 -1.69 21.81
CA THR A 106 6.84 -1.08 22.56
C THR A 106 6.51 0.34 23.00
N ALA A 107 5.92 1.16 22.13
CA ALA A 107 5.50 2.51 22.50
C ALA A 107 4.50 2.52 23.66
N VAL A 108 3.50 1.63 23.65
CA VAL A 108 2.53 1.48 24.74
C VAL A 108 3.23 1.07 26.04
N VAL A 109 4.15 0.11 25.97
CA VAL A 109 4.92 -0.35 27.14
C VAL A 109 5.74 0.79 27.73
N ILE A 110 6.48 1.56 26.91
CA ILE A 110 7.30 2.68 27.38
C ILE A 110 6.44 3.71 28.14
N ILE A 111 5.29 4.07 27.59
CA ILE A 111 4.36 5.03 28.22
C ILE A 111 3.90 4.51 29.59
N TRP A 112 3.55 3.23 29.67
CA TRP A 112 3.12 2.62 30.93
C TRP A 112 4.25 2.46 31.95
N THR A 113 5.44 2.04 31.51
CA THR A 113 6.62 1.90 32.38
C THR A 113 7.04 3.26 32.94
N CYS A 114 7.01 4.32 32.14
CA CYS A 114 7.28 5.68 32.61
C CYS A 114 6.27 6.11 33.68
N SER A 115 4.98 5.81 33.47
CA SER A 115 3.91 6.12 34.42
C SER A 115 4.08 5.37 35.74
N PHE A 116 4.39 4.07 35.68
CA PHE A 116 4.69 3.27 36.87
C PHE A 116 5.95 3.75 37.60
N GLY A 117 7.01 4.07 36.86
CA GLY A 117 8.24 4.63 37.41
C GLY A 117 8.00 5.91 38.19
N PHE A 118 7.13 6.80 37.69
CA PHE A 118 6.74 8.02 38.38
C PHE A 118 5.99 7.75 39.69
N VAL A 119 5.08 6.77 39.70
CA VAL A 119 4.35 6.37 40.93
C VAL A 119 5.31 5.80 41.97
N ILE A 120 6.22 4.92 41.55
CA ILE A 120 7.24 4.32 42.44
C ILE A 120 8.16 5.42 42.99
N ALA A 121 8.63 6.33 42.15
CA ALA A 121 9.45 7.47 42.57
C ALA A 121 8.71 8.30 43.62
N THR A 122 7.45 8.64 43.38
CA THR A 122 6.64 9.38 44.36
C THR A 122 6.54 8.64 45.70
N GLY A 123 6.36 7.32 45.66
CA GLY A 123 6.41 6.47 46.85
C GLY A 123 7.76 6.58 47.57
N ALA A 124 8.87 6.50 46.85
CA ALA A 124 10.21 6.64 47.42
C ALA A 124 10.40 8.01 48.11
N PHE A 125 9.91 9.10 47.52
CA PHE A 125 9.95 10.42 48.15
C PHE A 125 9.10 10.52 49.43
N LEU A 126 8.02 9.75 49.55
CA LEU A 126 7.20 9.68 50.76
C LEU A 126 7.85 8.83 51.86
N PHE A 127 8.56 7.76 51.49
CA PHE A 127 9.14 6.83 52.46
C PHE A 127 10.59 7.16 52.87
N ALA A 128 11.37 7.79 52.00
CA ALA A 128 12.76 8.20 52.30
C ALA A 128 12.90 9.07 53.57
N PRO A 129 11.97 10.01 53.88
CA PRO A 129 12.02 10.82 55.09
C PRO A 129 11.99 10.01 56.39
N PHE A 130 11.38 8.83 56.43
CA PHE A 130 11.37 7.98 57.65
C PHE A 130 12.77 7.46 57.98
N ILE A 131 13.54 7.10 56.95
CA ILE A 131 14.95 6.71 57.10
C ILE A 131 15.78 7.93 57.54
N GLY A 132 15.50 9.10 56.95
CA GLY A 132 16.13 10.36 57.31
C GLY A 132 15.91 10.76 58.77
N ILE A 133 14.67 10.62 59.28
CA ILE A 133 14.34 10.86 60.70
C ILE A 133 15.12 9.90 61.61
N GLY A 134 15.20 8.61 61.26
CA GLY A 134 16.00 7.63 62.02
C GLY A 134 17.47 8.02 62.10
N SER A 135 18.05 8.45 60.98
CA SER A 135 19.44 8.94 60.94
C SER A 135 19.66 10.21 61.74
N ALA A 136 18.67 11.11 61.79
CA ALA A 136 18.76 12.33 62.58
C ALA A 136 18.73 12.06 64.10
N VAL A 137 17.93 11.09 64.56
CA VAL A 137 17.91 10.66 65.96
C VAL A 137 19.27 10.06 66.36
N GLN A 138 19.86 9.24 65.48
CA GLN A 138 21.19 8.69 65.74
C GLN A 138 22.26 9.78 65.83
N ALA A 139 22.25 10.77 64.93
CA ALA A 139 23.18 11.89 64.97
C ALA A 139 23.04 12.75 66.24
N TYR A 140 21.81 12.92 66.73
CA TYR A 140 21.56 13.62 67.98
C TYR A 140 22.18 12.90 69.18
N ILE A 141 22.08 11.57 69.24
CA ILE A 141 22.71 10.75 70.30
C ILE A 141 24.23 10.87 70.26
N GLN A 142 24.81 11.02 69.07
CA GLN A 142 26.27 11.16 68.88
C GLN A 142 26.79 12.57 69.18
N GLY A 143 25.92 13.53 69.52
CA GLY A 143 26.30 14.91 69.85
C GLY A 143 26.38 15.87 68.65
N GLU A 144 26.11 15.39 67.44
CA GLU A 144 26.15 16.16 66.19
C GLU A 144 24.81 16.89 65.93
N GLN A 145 24.48 17.85 66.80
CA GLN A 145 23.17 18.52 66.81
C GLN A 145 22.85 19.31 65.54
N LEU A 146 23.87 19.97 64.95
CA LEU A 146 23.72 20.73 63.71
C LEU A 146 23.41 19.80 62.52
N PHE A 147 24.07 18.65 62.45
CA PHE A 147 23.82 17.65 61.41
C PHE A 147 22.43 17.03 61.56
N ALA A 148 21.99 16.74 62.79
CA ALA A 148 20.64 16.25 63.06
C ALA A 148 19.56 17.23 62.59
N LEU A 149 19.71 18.53 62.88
CA LEU A 149 18.77 19.56 62.43
C LEU A 149 18.73 19.70 60.89
N TRP A 150 19.89 19.69 60.25
CA TRP A 150 19.97 19.73 58.79
C TRP A 150 19.30 18.52 58.14
N GLN A 151 19.51 17.33 58.70
CA GLN A 151 18.93 16.09 58.21
C GLN A 151 17.40 16.04 58.38
N LEU A 152 16.87 16.57 59.49
CA LEU A 152 15.43 16.74 59.70
C LEU A 152 14.83 17.72 58.69
N GLY A 153 15.48 18.86 58.44
CA GLY A 153 15.06 19.82 57.43
C GLY A 153 15.03 19.24 56.02
N SER A 154 16.08 18.50 55.65
CA SER A 154 16.16 17.79 54.36
C SER A 154 15.05 16.74 54.21
N SER A 155 14.81 15.95 55.25
CA SER A 155 13.76 14.93 55.27
C SER A 155 12.36 15.55 55.11
N LEU A 156 12.08 16.65 55.80
CA LEU A 156 10.81 17.37 55.68
C LEU A 156 10.63 17.99 54.29
N PHE A 157 11.70 18.52 53.71
CA PHE A 157 11.68 19.08 52.35
C PHE A 157 11.36 18.00 51.30
N VAL A 158 12.04 16.85 51.38
CA VAL A 158 11.80 15.68 50.52
C VAL A 158 10.37 15.16 50.68
N PHE A 159 9.85 15.13 51.91
CA PHE A 159 8.46 14.75 52.17
C PHE A 159 7.45 15.72 51.54
N GLY A 160 7.70 17.02 51.65
CA GLY A 160 6.89 18.07 51.03
C GLY A 160 6.83 17.95 49.50
N LEU A 161 7.97 17.62 48.87
CA LEU A 161 8.02 17.33 47.43
C LEU A 161 7.21 16.07 47.07
N GLY A 162 7.31 15.00 47.86
CA GLY A 162 6.51 13.79 47.68
C GLY A 162 5.01 14.05 47.75
N LEU A 163 4.56 14.88 48.70
CA LEU A 163 3.15 15.29 48.82
C LEU A 163 2.67 16.10 47.61
N CYS A 164 3.50 17.01 47.09
CA CYS A 164 3.16 17.77 45.87
C CYS A 164 3.00 16.81 44.67
N MET A 165 3.89 15.83 44.54
CA MET A 165 3.83 14.82 43.47
C MET A 165 2.58 13.93 43.54
N LEU A 166 2.07 13.61 44.74
CA LEU A 166 0.82 12.84 44.89
C LEU A 166 -0.37 13.46 44.15
N SER A 167 -0.46 14.80 44.13
CA SER A 167 -1.54 15.50 43.41
C SER A 167 -1.49 15.25 41.90
N THR A 168 -0.28 15.05 41.35
CA THR A 168 -0.04 14.83 39.93
C THR A 168 -0.20 13.37 39.49
N ILE A 169 -0.18 12.40 40.42
CA ILE A 169 -0.33 10.96 40.12
C ILE A 169 -1.62 10.66 39.35
N ARG A 170 -2.75 11.30 39.74
CA ARG A 170 -4.03 11.10 39.04
C ARG A 170 -3.93 11.49 37.57
N ALA A 171 -3.26 12.61 37.27
CA ALA A 171 -3.02 13.02 35.90
C ALA A 171 -2.15 12.00 35.16
N VAL A 172 -1.02 11.61 35.75
CA VAL A 172 -0.06 10.68 35.15
C VAL A 172 -0.68 9.30 34.85
N LEU A 173 -1.65 8.84 35.63
CA LEU A 173 -2.36 7.58 35.35
C LEU A 173 -3.50 7.74 34.32
N ILE A 174 -4.20 8.87 34.33
CA ILE A 174 -5.39 9.07 33.48
C ILE A 174 -5.00 9.43 32.04
N TYR A 175 -3.98 10.27 31.82
CA TYR A 175 -3.55 10.69 30.48
C TYR A 175 -3.15 9.52 29.56
N PRO A 176 -2.25 8.61 29.94
CA PRO A 176 -1.88 7.46 29.11
C PRO A 176 -3.03 6.47 28.93
N ALA A 177 -3.93 6.34 29.92
CA ALA A 177 -5.13 5.52 29.79
C ALA A 177 -6.17 6.09 28.80
N ARG A 178 -6.31 7.42 28.75
CA ARG A 178 -7.17 8.09 27.75
C ARG A 178 -6.57 7.99 26.37
N TRP A 179 -5.26 8.19 26.25
CA TRP A 179 -4.55 8.09 24.97
C TRP A 179 -4.57 6.66 24.42
N SER A 180 -4.35 5.64 25.24
CA SER A 180 -4.43 4.24 24.80
C SER A 180 -5.83 3.85 24.34
N LYS A 181 -6.89 4.31 25.04
CA LYS A 181 -8.28 4.13 24.60
C LYS A 181 -8.55 4.85 23.27
N ALA A 182 -8.05 6.08 23.11
CA ALA A 182 -8.18 6.83 21.87
C ALA A 182 -7.49 6.10 20.71
N LEU A 183 -6.25 5.66 20.89
CA LEU A 183 -5.49 4.87 19.92
C LEU A 183 -6.24 3.60 19.52
N PHE A 184 -6.75 2.85 20.48
CA PHE A 184 -7.50 1.62 20.21
C PHE A 184 -8.81 1.87 19.46
N SER A 185 -9.55 2.93 19.83
CA SER A 185 -10.77 3.33 19.14
C SER A 185 -10.51 3.79 17.70
N TRP A 186 -9.41 4.53 17.49
CA TRP A 186 -8.98 4.98 16.17
C TRP A 186 -8.55 3.81 15.30
N LEU A 187 -7.71 2.90 15.81
CA LEU A 187 -7.32 1.67 15.12
C LEU A 187 -8.56 0.85 14.71
N ARG A 188 -9.51 0.65 15.63
CA ARG A 188 -10.76 -0.05 15.32
C ARG A 188 -11.57 0.65 14.23
N SER A 189 -11.54 1.98 14.17
CA SER A 189 -12.22 2.75 13.12
C SER A 189 -11.58 2.58 11.74
N LEU A 190 -10.25 2.42 11.66
CA LEU A 190 -9.56 2.14 10.40
C LEU A 190 -9.96 0.78 9.83
N PHE A 191 -9.96 -0.26 10.66
CA PHE A 191 -10.43 -1.59 10.26
C PHE A 191 -11.90 -1.60 9.83
N LYS A 192 -12.77 -0.84 10.51
CA LYS A 192 -14.19 -0.75 10.14
C LYS A 192 -14.41 -0.02 8.81
N LYS A 193 -13.53 0.92 8.45
CA LYS A 193 -13.60 1.64 7.16
C LYS A 193 -13.17 0.76 5.99
N GLU A 194 -12.15 -0.08 6.16
CA GLU A 194 -11.71 -0.98 5.08
C GLU A 194 -12.77 -2.05 4.73
N VAL A 195 -13.42 -2.63 5.74
CA VAL A 195 -14.50 -3.61 5.52
C VAL A 195 -15.69 -3.00 4.75
N SER A 196 -15.92 -1.69 4.89
CA SER A 196 -16.97 -0.97 4.16
C SER A 196 -16.61 -0.63 2.71
N HIS A 197 -15.32 -0.55 2.36
CA HIS A 197 -14.87 -0.25 0.99
C HIS A 197 -14.61 -1.51 0.16
N GLY A 198 -14.30 -2.65 0.79
CA GLY A 198 -14.15 -3.94 0.09
C GLY A 198 -15.45 -4.66 -0.25
N ALA A 199 -16.62 -4.10 0.09
CA ALA A 199 -17.95 -4.68 -0.15
C ALA A 199 -18.73 -4.01 -1.31
N LYS A 200 -18.06 -3.23 -2.15
CA LYS A 200 -18.59 -2.67 -3.41
C LYS A 200 -17.73 -3.15 -4.57
#